data_AF-A0A7X3RBX5-F1
#
_entry.id   AF-A0A7X3RBX5-F1
#
_cell.length_a   1.000
_cell.length_b   1.000
_cell.length_c   1.000
_cell.angle_alpha   90.00
_cell.angle_beta   90.00
_cell.angle_gamma   90.00
#
_symmetry.space_group_name_H-M   'P 1'
#
loop_
_entity.id
_entity.type
_entity.pdbx_description
1 polymer ?
#
loop_
_entity_poly.entity_id
_entity_poly.type
_entity_poly.pdbx_seq_one_letter_code
_entity_poly.pdbx_strand_id
1 'polypeptide(L)'
;MKIRTIALLFILFGTLALVSLTYAQNAPEASERGKEVYENSCAHCHGVEGRGDGSAAENLLPKPRDFTRGLYKIRSTEAGQLPTDQDLFDIITEGMPGSSMPGWETALTANDRWEVVAYVKTFHAGFKENENPPKQITLEGKIPYSEQSVETGEALYVELGCVECHGNVGRGDGTSAPTLTDSWGFQTWPANLTQGWTFRGGADTEDIFKRFIGGIAGSPMPAFEGDSFLNFGLTDEESKRLVELENKDEMTEAEEEESGKFYEKMDAAVDIALTIKEGGEVSADDIQTYNDAMKIVYEKSWHLANYVKSLMPEKRPEAAIGNNVLRSQYVQGALPALDDAAWETFDAGYFPLVGQVVIEPRQFNPTIDGVHVKSFYNDTEIAFLFVWDDRTHTTGDETDETTGKPLEDALAVQFPVKVPQGPTAPKPYFLWGGRLPVYLWHWKASTPEQVTELTAKGINSAEAQEAQGELQVQSTYTDGRYKLWVKRALKTEDKKDLQLEPGVFVPIAFSAWDGSNGDVDTKRTMTSWYTFTLEPVPSSRRFVYPPIIAILSVGLLFGLRAFVQRRNTEDV
;
A
#
# COMPACT_ATOMS: atom_id res chain seq x y z
N MET A 1 -54.72 3.49 33.28
CA MET A 1 -53.33 3.96 33.48
C MET A 1 -53.20 5.29 32.76
N LYS A 2 -53.02 6.40 33.48
CA LYS A 2 -53.18 7.76 32.94
C LYS A 2 -52.01 8.11 32.01
N ILE A 3 -52.31 8.80 30.90
CA ILE A 3 -51.40 9.29 29.85
C ILE A 3 -50.15 10.02 30.41
N ARG A 4 -50.24 10.59 31.62
CA ARG A 4 -49.10 11.18 32.35
C ARG A 4 -47.99 10.19 32.72
N THR A 5 -48.28 8.90 32.83
CA THR A 5 -47.30 7.86 33.19
C THR A 5 -46.45 7.41 32.00
N ILE A 6 -46.96 7.58 30.77
CA ILE A 6 -46.23 7.23 29.53
C ILE A 6 -45.31 8.37 29.10
N ALA A 7 -45.73 9.63 29.30
CA ALA A 7 -44.88 10.80 29.02
C ALA A 7 -43.63 10.86 29.93
N LEU A 8 -43.74 10.42 31.19
CA LEU A 8 -42.59 10.37 32.12
C LEU A 8 -41.60 9.23 31.77
N LEU A 9 -42.07 8.13 31.19
CA LEU A 9 -41.20 7.04 30.72
C LEU A 9 -40.45 7.40 29.43
N PHE A 10 -41.04 8.20 28.54
CA PHE A 10 -40.34 8.71 27.35
C PHE A 10 -39.34 9.82 27.66
N ILE A 11 -39.55 10.62 28.71
CA ILE A 11 -38.55 11.61 29.15
C ILE A 11 -37.40 10.94 29.93
N LEU A 12 -37.66 9.83 30.62
CA LEU A 12 -36.63 9.03 31.30
C LEU A 12 -35.80 8.16 30.34
N PHE A 13 -36.37 7.74 29.19
CA PHE A 13 -35.63 7.03 28.13
C PHE A 13 -35.02 7.98 27.07
N GLY A 14 -35.56 9.20 26.91
CA GLY A 14 -35.06 10.20 25.95
C GLY A 14 -33.86 11.02 26.44
N THR A 15 -33.47 10.87 27.71
CA THR A 15 -32.28 11.52 28.30
C THR A 15 -31.11 10.57 28.52
N LEU A 16 -31.25 9.30 28.12
CA LEU A 16 -30.18 8.30 28.12
C LEU A 16 -29.68 7.96 26.70
N ALA A 17 -29.87 8.88 25.73
CA ALA A 17 -28.95 8.97 24.62
C ALA A 17 -27.66 9.58 25.19
N LEU A 18 -26.85 8.73 25.81
CA LEU A 18 -25.47 9.04 26.13
C LEU A 18 -24.83 9.55 24.85
N VAL A 19 -24.60 10.86 24.80
CA VAL A 19 -23.48 11.41 24.07
C VAL A 19 -22.27 10.70 24.68
N SER A 20 -21.82 9.63 24.03
CA SER A 20 -20.48 9.11 24.26
C SER A 20 -19.53 10.19 23.74
N LEU A 21 -19.31 11.22 24.56
CA LEU A 21 -18.06 11.96 24.48
C LEU A 21 -16.99 10.92 24.78
N THR A 22 -16.38 10.37 23.73
CA THR A 22 -15.12 9.67 23.82
C THR A 22 -14.07 10.68 24.28
N TYR A 23 -14.03 10.92 25.58
CA TYR A 23 -12.86 11.55 26.19
C TYR A 23 -11.69 10.60 25.97
N ALA A 24 -10.62 11.11 25.37
CA ALA A 24 -9.34 10.40 25.30
C ALA A 24 -9.01 9.87 26.71
N GLN A 25 -8.81 8.55 26.82
CA GLN A 25 -8.51 7.94 28.10
C GLN A 25 -7.05 8.22 28.45
N ASN A 26 -6.81 8.59 29.71
CA ASN A 26 -5.45 8.71 30.23
C ASN A 26 -4.97 7.34 30.68
N ALA A 27 -3.70 7.05 30.44
CA ALA A 27 -3.05 5.85 30.93
C ALA A 27 -2.98 5.88 32.47
N PRO A 28 -2.92 4.70 33.12
CA PRO A 28 -2.66 4.63 34.56
C PRO A 28 -1.25 5.15 34.89
N GLU A 29 -0.94 5.23 36.18
CA GLU A 29 0.46 5.40 36.61
C GLU A 29 1.30 4.17 36.22
N ALA A 30 2.57 4.41 35.85
CA ALA A 30 3.46 3.32 35.46
C ALA A 30 3.61 2.29 36.58
N SER A 31 3.43 1.01 36.23
CA SER A 31 3.47 -0.10 37.16
C SER A 31 4.51 -1.15 36.75
N GLU A 32 4.85 -2.06 37.67
CA GLU A 32 5.69 -3.23 37.33
C GLU A 32 5.02 -4.14 36.29
N ARG A 33 3.68 -4.15 36.21
CA ARG A 33 2.97 -4.91 35.18
C ARG A 33 3.25 -4.35 33.79
N GLY A 34 3.20 -3.02 33.63
CA GLY A 34 3.52 -2.37 32.35
C GLY A 34 4.95 -2.65 31.89
N LYS A 35 5.90 -2.62 32.83
CA LYS A 35 7.29 -2.99 32.59
C LYS A 35 7.44 -4.45 32.15
N GLU A 36 6.83 -5.39 32.86
CA GLU A 36 6.88 -6.82 32.51
C GLU A 36 6.35 -7.08 31.09
N VAL A 37 5.22 -6.46 30.73
CA VAL A 37 4.65 -6.60 29.39
C VAL A 37 5.60 -6.00 28.34
N TYR A 38 6.16 -4.82 28.59
CA TYR A 38 7.11 -4.19 27.68
C TYR A 38 8.37 -5.03 27.45
N GLU A 39 8.98 -5.55 28.50
CA GLU A 39 10.19 -6.38 28.39
C GLU A 39 9.93 -7.66 27.59
N ASN A 40 8.76 -8.28 27.77
CA ASN A 40 8.40 -9.53 27.08
C ASN A 40 7.93 -9.32 25.62
N SER A 41 7.32 -8.19 25.30
CA SER A 41 6.65 -7.97 24.01
C SER A 41 7.28 -6.89 23.13
N CYS A 42 7.97 -5.90 23.71
CA CYS A 42 8.42 -4.71 23.00
C CYS A 42 9.95 -4.59 22.94
N ALA A 43 10.65 -4.99 24.01
CA ALA A 43 12.10 -4.75 24.17
C ALA A 43 12.98 -5.48 23.15
N HIS A 44 12.50 -6.58 22.54
CA HIS A 44 13.25 -7.28 21.48
C HIS A 44 13.54 -6.37 20.27
N CYS A 45 12.64 -5.42 19.99
CA CYS A 45 12.80 -4.42 18.94
C CYS A 45 13.20 -3.05 19.51
N HIS A 46 12.51 -2.58 20.55
CA HIS A 46 12.70 -1.23 21.09
C HIS A 46 13.83 -1.09 22.13
N GLY A 47 14.47 -2.19 22.53
CA GLY A 47 15.49 -2.21 23.56
C GLY A 47 14.90 -2.11 24.97
N VAL A 48 15.60 -2.65 25.97
CA VAL A 48 15.16 -2.58 27.38
C VAL A 48 15.18 -1.15 27.93
N GLU A 49 16.03 -0.28 27.37
CA GLU A 49 16.09 1.15 27.72
C GLU A 49 15.23 2.03 26.81
N GLY A 50 14.44 1.44 25.90
CA GLY A 50 13.57 2.17 24.98
C GLY A 50 14.28 2.97 23.89
N ARG A 51 15.55 2.66 23.58
CA ARG A 51 16.37 3.39 22.61
C ARG A 51 16.20 2.95 21.15
N GLY A 52 15.33 1.99 20.87
CA GLY A 52 15.15 1.44 19.52
C GLY A 52 16.27 0.51 19.07
N ASP A 53 17.08 0.01 20.01
CA ASP A 53 18.32 -0.76 19.80
C ASP A 53 18.21 -2.21 20.29
N GLY A 54 16.99 -2.76 20.30
CA GLY A 54 16.75 -4.16 20.66
C GLY A 54 17.47 -5.13 19.71
N SER A 55 17.62 -6.39 20.11
CA SER A 55 18.36 -7.40 19.33
C SER A 55 17.84 -7.62 17.90
N ALA A 56 16.59 -7.27 17.60
CA ALA A 56 16.05 -7.32 16.24
C ALA A 56 16.38 -6.07 15.40
N ALA A 57 16.67 -4.93 16.03
CA ALA A 57 16.69 -3.61 15.40
C ALA A 57 17.64 -3.48 14.20
N GLU A 58 18.75 -4.24 14.20
CA GLU A 58 19.72 -4.24 13.10
C GLU A 58 19.07 -4.60 11.76
N ASN A 59 18.15 -5.57 11.74
CA ASN A 59 17.52 -6.09 10.53
C ASN A 59 16.20 -5.39 10.17
N LEU A 60 15.75 -4.41 10.95
CA LEU A 60 14.45 -3.75 10.75
C LEU A 60 14.62 -2.39 10.07
N LEU A 61 13.92 -2.20 8.97
CA LEU A 61 13.70 -0.91 8.29
C LEU A 61 12.20 -0.74 8.04
N PRO A 62 11.59 0.37 8.50
CA PRO A 62 12.19 1.43 9.31
C PRO A 62 12.68 0.93 10.68
N LYS A 63 13.67 1.64 11.24
CA LYS A 63 14.20 1.33 12.56
C LYS A 63 13.12 1.48 13.65
N PRO A 64 13.15 0.63 14.70
CA PRO A 64 12.28 0.78 15.86
C PRO A 64 12.41 2.17 16.49
N ARG A 65 11.32 2.68 17.05
CA ARG A 65 11.28 3.99 17.69
C ARG A 65 12.19 4.03 18.92
N ASP A 66 13.07 5.04 18.97
CA ASP A 66 13.73 5.52 20.19
C ASP A 66 12.77 6.42 20.98
N PHE A 67 12.21 5.87 22.06
CA PHE A 67 11.25 6.56 22.93
C PHE A 67 11.92 7.62 23.81
N THR A 68 13.23 7.53 24.05
CA THR A 68 13.96 8.44 24.95
C THR A 68 14.01 9.87 24.43
N ARG A 69 13.84 10.05 23.12
CA ARG A 69 13.89 11.33 22.43
C ARG A 69 12.58 12.11 22.42
N GLY A 70 11.45 11.49 22.79
CA GLY A 70 10.14 12.15 22.72
C GLY A 70 9.65 12.44 21.28
N LEU A 71 10.29 11.89 20.25
CA LEU A 71 9.95 12.15 18.84
C LEU A 71 9.04 11.07 18.26
N TYR A 72 7.73 11.34 18.25
CA TYR A 72 6.72 10.38 17.75
C TYR A 72 6.19 10.79 16.37
N LYS A 73 6.29 9.87 15.40
CA LYS A 73 5.89 10.12 14.01
C LYS A 73 4.38 10.28 13.83
N ILE A 74 3.59 9.47 14.53
CA ILE A 74 2.12 9.41 14.40
C ILE A 74 1.51 9.97 15.68
N ARG A 75 0.76 11.06 15.54
CA ARG A 75 0.15 11.83 16.65
C ARG A 75 -1.14 12.50 16.18
N SER A 76 -2.05 12.79 17.10
CA SER A 76 -3.21 13.66 16.89
C SER A 76 -2.99 15.10 17.38
N THR A 77 -1.76 15.42 17.75
CA THR A 77 -1.35 16.70 18.34
C THR A 77 -0.59 17.57 17.34
N GLU A 78 -0.59 18.88 17.59
CA GLU A 78 0.11 19.87 16.78
C GLU A 78 1.62 19.60 16.66
N ALA A 79 2.28 20.29 15.72
CA ALA A 79 3.71 20.11 15.48
C ALA A 79 4.54 20.37 16.75
N GLY A 80 5.52 19.49 17.01
CA GLY A 80 6.39 19.59 18.19
C GLY A 80 5.78 19.14 19.53
N GLN A 81 4.47 18.87 19.59
CA GLN A 81 3.82 18.34 20.80
C GLN A 81 4.05 16.83 20.96
N LEU A 82 4.06 16.34 22.21
CA LEU A 82 4.06 14.90 22.51
C LEU A 82 2.72 14.25 22.13
N PRO A 83 2.70 12.94 21.79
CA PRO A 83 1.44 12.21 21.56
C PRO A 83 0.54 12.25 22.80
N THR A 84 -0.76 12.10 22.56
CA THR A 84 -1.70 11.77 23.64
C THR A 84 -1.53 10.31 24.09
N ASP A 85 -2.05 9.97 25.27
CA ASP A 85 -2.06 8.58 25.74
C ASP A 85 -2.89 7.68 24.81
N GLN A 86 -3.94 8.23 24.20
CA GLN A 86 -4.75 7.55 23.19
C GLN A 86 -3.95 7.27 21.91
N ASP A 87 -3.16 8.22 21.41
CA ASP A 87 -2.29 7.99 20.24
C ASP A 87 -1.37 6.78 20.47
N LEU A 88 -0.75 6.72 21.66
CA LEU A 88 0.12 5.60 22.03
C LEU A 88 -0.64 4.28 22.13
N PHE A 89 -1.84 4.31 22.72
CA PHE A 89 -2.69 3.14 22.85
C PHE A 89 -3.14 2.59 21.50
N ASP A 90 -3.54 3.45 20.58
CA ASP A 90 -4.02 3.07 19.24
C ASP A 90 -2.87 2.46 18.43
N ILE A 91 -1.69 3.09 18.45
CA ILE A 91 -0.49 2.55 17.78
C ILE A 91 -0.08 1.18 18.34
N ILE A 92 -0.17 0.96 19.66
CA ILE A 92 0.12 -0.36 20.26
C ILE A 92 -0.98 -1.36 19.87
N THR A 93 -2.23 -0.94 19.82
CA THR A 93 -3.38 -1.80 19.50
C THR A 93 -3.33 -2.28 18.06
N GLU A 94 -3.18 -1.35 17.12
CA GLU A 94 -3.28 -1.58 15.67
C GLU A 94 -1.93 -1.94 15.04
N GLY A 95 -0.83 -1.53 15.67
CA GLY A 95 0.52 -1.65 15.14
C GLY A 95 0.87 -0.49 14.21
N MET A 96 1.91 -0.67 13.39
CA MET A 96 2.25 0.29 12.34
C MET A 96 2.32 -0.42 10.98
N PRO A 97 1.25 -0.35 10.16
CA PRO A 97 1.24 -0.89 8.81
C PRO A 97 2.47 -0.45 7.98
N GLY A 98 2.94 -1.31 7.09
CA GLY A 98 4.18 -1.04 6.32
C GLY A 98 5.44 -0.94 7.18
N SER A 99 5.44 -1.57 8.36
CA SER A 99 6.62 -1.76 9.22
C SER A 99 6.55 -3.13 9.92
N SER A 100 7.57 -3.45 10.70
CA SER A 100 7.62 -4.69 11.50
C SER A 100 6.91 -4.60 12.86
N MET A 101 6.24 -3.49 13.19
CA MET A 101 5.50 -3.35 14.44
C MET A 101 4.09 -3.96 14.30
N PRO A 102 3.81 -5.12 14.92
CA PRO A 102 2.51 -5.76 14.81
C PRO A 102 1.47 -5.04 15.67
N GLY A 103 0.18 -5.26 15.36
CA GLY A 103 -0.91 -4.92 16.27
C GLY A 103 -1.01 -5.91 17.42
N TRP A 104 -1.13 -5.40 18.63
CA TRP A 104 -1.17 -6.22 19.85
C TRP A 104 -2.59 -6.54 20.33
N GLU A 105 -3.63 -6.12 19.59
CA GLU A 105 -5.02 -6.28 20.02
C GLU A 105 -5.39 -7.73 20.37
N THR A 106 -4.91 -8.67 19.56
CA THR A 106 -5.24 -10.09 19.67
C THR A 106 -4.40 -10.84 20.70
N ALA A 107 -3.28 -10.27 21.13
CA ALA A 107 -2.31 -10.92 22.00
C ALA A 107 -2.27 -10.33 23.43
N LEU A 108 -2.58 -9.05 23.59
CA LEU A 108 -2.58 -8.34 24.87
C LEU A 108 -3.97 -7.80 25.20
N THR A 109 -4.34 -7.85 26.48
CA THR A 109 -5.59 -7.25 26.95
C THR A 109 -5.54 -5.72 26.85
N ALA A 110 -6.69 -5.06 26.76
CA ALA A 110 -6.72 -3.59 26.75
C ALA A 110 -6.03 -2.99 27.99
N ASN A 111 -6.19 -3.60 29.16
CA ASN A 111 -5.50 -3.17 30.39
C ASN A 111 -3.99 -3.28 30.25
N ASP A 112 -3.47 -4.42 29.75
CA ASP A 112 -2.02 -4.57 29.55
C ASP A 112 -1.47 -3.55 28.55
N ARG A 113 -2.22 -3.23 27.48
CA ARG A 113 -1.81 -2.18 26.52
C ARG A 113 -1.76 -0.80 27.17
N TRP A 114 -2.73 -0.44 28.01
CA TRP A 114 -2.68 0.81 28.79
C TRP A 114 -1.52 0.87 29.79
N GLU A 115 -1.20 -0.25 30.45
CA GLU A 115 -0.03 -0.37 31.33
C GLU A 115 1.28 -0.18 30.56
N VAL A 116 1.37 -0.69 29.34
CA VAL A 116 2.52 -0.45 28.45
C VAL A 116 2.60 1.01 28.03
N VAL A 117 1.48 1.69 27.73
CA VAL A 117 1.48 3.15 27.45
C VAL A 117 2.09 3.90 28.64
N ALA A 118 1.64 3.60 29.85
CA ALA A 118 2.17 4.22 31.07
C ALA A 118 3.68 3.99 31.22
N TYR A 119 4.16 2.78 30.93
CA TYR A 119 5.59 2.45 30.99
C TYR A 119 6.41 3.13 29.89
N VAL A 120 5.94 3.16 28.64
CA VAL A 120 6.63 3.83 27.51
C VAL A 120 6.86 5.32 27.81
N LYS A 121 5.88 5.99 28.43
CA LYS A 121 6.00 7.39 28.84
C LYS A 121 7.13 7.62 29.86
N THR A 122 7.60 6.60 30.58
CA THR A 122 8.70 6.74 31.55
C THR A 122 10.07 6.95 30.89
N PHE A 123 10.22 6.60 29.61
CA PHE A 123 11.50 6.74 28.89
C PHE A 123 11.84 8.21 28.56
N HIS A 124 10.87 9.12 28.64
CA HIS A 124 11.08 10.53 28.31
C HIS A 124 10.47 11.46 29.35
N ALA A 125 11.29 12.30 29.98
CA ALA A 125 10.88 13.18 31.07
C ALA A 125 9.79 14.19 30.67
N GLY A 126 9.74 14.59 29.39
CA GLY A 126 8.75 15.54 28.87
C GLY A 126 7.29 15.11 29.09
N PHE A 127 6.99 13.81 29.22
CA PHE A 127 5.63 13.35 29.57
C PHE A 127 5.20 13.69 31.00
N LYS A 128 6.15 13.91 31.91
CA LYS A 128 5.89 14.33 33.30
C LYS A 128 6.01 15.85 33.49
N GLU A 129 6.93 16.46 32.74
CA GLU A 129 7.26 17.89 32.85
C GLU A 129 6.27 18.80 32.14
N ASN A 130 5.44 18.26 31.22
CA ASN A 130 4.45 19.06 30.54
C ASN A 130 3.28 19.41 31.48
N GLU A 131 3.25 20.67 31.93
CA GLU A 131 2.22 21.19 32.84
C GLU A 131 0.82 21.27 32.17
N ASN A 132 0.78 21.33 30.84
CA ASN A 132 -0.44 21.38 30.05
C ASN A 132 -0.61 20.12 29.19
N PRO A 133 -1.86 19.65 28.96
CA PRO A 133 -2.09 18.56 28.03
C PRO A 133 -1.63 18.96 26.61
N PRO A 134 -1.08 18.02 25.81
CA PRO A 134 -0.73 18.30 24.42
C PRO A 134 -1.91 18.89 23.63
N LYS A 135 -1.64 19.94 22.86
CA LYS A 135 -2.65 20.58 22.02
C LYS A 135 -3.01 19.66 20.85
N GLN A 136 -4.27 19.25 20.81
CA GLN A 136 -4.79 18.37 19.75
C GLN A 136 -5.14 19.17 18.50
N ILE A 137 -4.90 18.57 17.35
CA ILE A 137 -5.30 19.10 16.04
C ILE A 137 -6.82 19.10 15.97
N THR A 138 -7.40 20.27 15.72
CA THR A 138 -8.85 20.39 15.52
C THR A 138 -9.24 19.84 14.14
N LEU A 139 -10.42 19.22 14.05
CA LEU A 139 -11.01 18.78 12.77
C LEU A 139 -12.13 19.72 12.31
N GLU A 140 -12.27 20.88 12.95
CA GLU A 140 -13.19 21.92 12.53
C GLU A 140 -12.89 22.39 11.11
N GLY A 141 -13.94 22.77 10.38
CA GLY A 141 -13.80 23.18 8.98
C GLY A 141 -13.55 22.03 8.00
N LYS A 142 -13.77 20.76 8.40
CA LYS A 142 -13.65 19.60 7.51
C LYS A 142 -14.37 19.82 6.18
N ILE A 143 -13.62 19.73 5.09
CA ILE A 143 -14.15 19.76 3.72
C ILE A 143 -14.53 18.33 3.31
N PRO A 144 -15.81 18.05 2.99
CA PRO A 144 -16.21 16.74 2.52
C PRO A 144 -15.52 16.34 1.22
N TYR A 145 -15.23 15.06 1.08
CA TYR A 145 -14.72 14.50 -0.16
C TYR A 145 -15.66 14.81 -1.34
N SER A 146 -15.11 15.38 -2.41
CA SER A 146 -15.81 15.67 -3.66
C SER A 146 -14.80 15.76 -4.82
N GLU A 147 -15.25 15.57 -6.06
CA GLU A 147 -14.38 15.73 -7.25
C GLU A 147 -13.72 17.11 -7.29
N GLN A 148 -14.48 18.17 -6.98
CA GLN A 148 -13.94 19.53 -6.91
C GLN A 148 -12.84 19.65 -5.84
N SER A 149 -13.06 19.06 -4.66
CA SER A 149 -12.04 19.12 -3.59
C SER A 149 -10.77 18.37 -3.98
N VAL A 150 -10.91 17.24 -4.69
CA VAL A 150 -9.80 16.45 -5.22
C VAL A 150 -9.02 17.23 -6.28
N GLU A 151 -9.69 17.87 -7.24
CA GLU A 151 -9.05 18.70 -8.27
C GLU A 151 -8.25 19.86 -7.66
N THR A 152 -8.82 20.56 -6.67
CA THR A 152 -8.09 21.58 -5.91
C THR A 152 -6.88 20.99 -5.18
N GLY A 153 -7.04 19.82 -4.55
CA GLY A 153 -5.96 19.14 -3.85
C GLY A 153 -4.83 18.67 -4.78
N GLU A 154 -5.16 18.21 -5.98
CA GLU A 154 -4.19 17.82 -7.00
C GLU A 154 -3.34 19.02 -7.45
N ALA A 155 -3.99 20.16 -7.71
CA ALA A 155 -3.29 21.39 -8.08
C ALA A 155 -2.32 21.83 -6.95
N LEU A 156 -2.79 21.82 -5.71
CA LEU A 156 -1.97 22.14 -4.53
C LEU A 156 -0.80 21.16 -4.38
N TYR A 157 -1.00 19.87 -4.64
CA TYR A 157 0.04 18.86 -4.52
C TYR A 157 1.23 19.13 -5.46
N VAL A 158 0.95 19.65 -6.66
CA VAL A 158 1.99 20.09 -7.61
C VAL A 158 2.59 21.43 -7.18
N GLU A 159 1.75 22.43 -6.88
CA GLU A 159 2.16 23.79 -6.49
C GLU A 159 3.11 23.79 -5.28
N LEU A 160 2.83 22.92 -4.31
CA LEU A 160 3.59 22.82 -3.06
C LEU A 160 4.82 21.92 -3.19
N GLY A 161 5.11 21.40 -4.38
CA GLY A 161 6.28 20.55 -4.62
C GLY A 161 6.19 19.16 -3.98
N CYS A 162 5.00 18.66 -3.64
CA CYS A 162 4.85 17.32 -3.07
C CYS A 162 5.36 16.23 -4.04
N VAL A 163 5.28 16.51 -5.35
CA VAL A 163 5.79 15.69 -6.45
C VAL A 163 7.29 15.37 -6.33
N GLU A 164 8.09 16.26 -5.76
CA GLU A 164 9.55 16.08 -5.68
C GLU A 164 9.94 14.88 -4.80
N CYS A 165 9.13 14.60 -3.79
CA CYS A 165 9.32 13.44 -2.91
C CYS A 165 8.36 12.30 -3.27
N HIS A 166 7.08 12.60 -3.41
CA HIS A 166 6.05 11.55 -3.54
C HIS A 166 5.81 11.12 -4.99
N GLY A 167 6.34 11.82 -5.99
CA GLY A 167 6.10 11.56 -7.41
C GLY A 167 4.74 12.07 -7.89
N ASN A 168 4.55 12.13 -9.21
CA ASN A 168 3.35 12.72 -9.83
C ASN A 168 2.04 12.02 -9.46
N VAL A 169 2.12 10.71 -9.19
CA VAL A 169 0.97 9.85 -8.87
C VAL A 169 1.10 9.22 -7.48
N GLY A 170 1.99 9.78 -6.65
CA GLY A 170 2.11 9.43 -5.25
C GLY A 170 2.75 8.07 -4.95
N ARG A 171 3.58 7.48 -5.82
CA ARG A 171 4.22 6.17 -5.53
C ARG A 171 5.50 6.26 -4.69
N GLY A 172 5.95 7.47 -4.38
CA GLY A 172 7.20 7.71 -3.64
C GLY A 172 8.43 7.61 -4.53
N ASP A 173 8.26 7.90 -5.81
CA ASP A 173 9.25 7.84 -6.89
C ASP A 173 9.71 9.24 -7.34
N GLY A 174 9.49 10.26 -6.51
CA GLY A 174 9.96 11.62 -6.78
C GLY A 174 11.48 11.69 -6.88
N THR A 175 12.00 12.64 -7.65
CA THR A 175 13.43 12.87 -7.90
C THR A 175 14.27 13.01 -6.62
N SER A 176 13.68 13.58 -5.57
CA SER A 176 14.34 13.78 -4.27
C SER A 176 14.20 12.58 -3.34
N ALA A 177 13.26 11.66 -3.60
CA ALA A 177 12.94 10.53 -2.72
C ALA A 177 14.16 9.69 -2.31
N PRO A 178 15.10 9.33 -3.21
CA PRO A 178 16.26 8.51 -2.85
C PRO A 178 17.21 9.20 -1.88
N THR A 179 17.21 10.54 -1.83
CA THR A 179 18.13 11.34 -1.01
C THR A 179 17.63 11.63 0.41
N LEU A 180 16.37 11.28 0.69
CA LEU A 180 15.71 11.61 1.95
C LEU A 180 16.28 10.80 3.11
N THR A 181 16.66 11.52 4.17
CA THR A 181 17.13 10.92 5.43
C THR A 181 16.28 11.40 6.59
N ASP A 182 16.04 10.51 7.54
CA ASP A 182 15.40 10.88 8.79
C ASP A 182 16.38 11.57 9.74
N SER A 183 15.86 12.13 10.84
CA SER A 183 16.68 12.85 11.84
C SER A 183 17.74 11.98 12.54
N TRP A 184 17.72 10.66 12.31
CA TRP A 184 18.68 9.71 12.83
C TRP A 184 19.74 9.31 11.78
N GLY A 185 19.68 9.90 10.57
CA GLY A 185 20.61 9.64 9.47
C GLY A 185 20.30 8.37 8.68
N PHE A 186 19.14 7.73 8.91
CA PHE A 186 18.72 6.59 8.10
C PHE A 186 17.95 7.08 6.88
N GLN A 187 18.24 6.48 5.73
CA GLN A 187 17.43 6.70 4.53
C GLN A 187 15.96 6.37 4.81
N THR A 188 15.06 7.24 4.38
CA THR A 188 13.61 7.07 4.57
C THR A 188 12.88 7.33 3.27
N TRP A 189 12.03 6.39 2.88
CA TRP A 189 11.22 6.52 1.68
C TRP A 189 9.89 7.17 1.99
N PRO A 190 9.37 8.04 1.10
CA PRO A 190 7.98 8.47 1.14
C PRO A 190 7.04 7.26 1.02
N ALA A 191 5.90 7.34 1.70
CA ALA A 191 4.88 6.30 1.58
C ALA A 191 4.35 6.25 0.13
N ASN A 192 4.05 5.04 -0.36
CA ASN A 192 3.28 4.88 -1.59
C ASN A 192 1.82 5.23 -1.28
N LEU A 193 1.41 6.43 -1.66
CA LEU A 193 0.10 7.03 -1.39
C LEU A 193 -1.05 6.27 -2.07
N THR A 194 -0.75 5.45 -3.09
CA THR A 194 -1.73 4.57 -3.72
C THR A 194 -2.05 3.33 -2.87
N GLN A 195 -1.28 3.08 -1.81
CA GLN A 195 -1.41 1.92 -0.93
C GLN A 195 -1.81 2.33 0.49
N GLY A 196 -3.02 2.92 0.64
CA GLY A 196 -3.51 3.43 1.93
C GLY A 196 -3.46 2.43 3.09
N TRP A 197 -3.54 1.12 2.82
CA TRP A 197 -3.38 0.07 3.85
C TRP A 197 -1.98 -0.01 4.48
N THR A 198 -1.02 0.76 3.99
CA THR A 198 0.34 0.89 4.56
C THR A 198 0.52 2.16 5.39
N PHE A 199 -0.51 3.01 5.50
CA PHE A 199 -0.41 4.27 6.23
C PHE A 199 -0.37 4.01 7.73
N ARG A 200 0.77 4.33 8.36
CA ARG A 200 1.04 4.06 9.78
C ARG A 200 0.11 4.78 10.75
N GLY A 201 -0.53 5.86 10.31
CA GLY A 201 -1.40 6.68 11.14
C GLY A 201 -2.86 6.70 10.71
N GLY A 202 -3.27 5.74 9.88
CA GLY A 202 -4.62 5.66 9.30
C GLY A 202 -4.70 6.22 7.88
N ALA A 203 -5.69 5.74 7.13
CA ALA A 203 -5.92 6.08 5.71
C ALA A 203 -7.23 6.86 5.49
N ASP A 204 -7.93 7.24 6.55
CA ASP A 204 -9.09 8.11 6.46
C ASP A 204 -8.65 9.56 6.23
N THR A 205 -9.51 10.37 5.64
CA THR A 205 -9.17 11.76 5.30
C THR A 205 -8.71 12.54 6.54
N GLU A 206 -9.37 12.35 7.68
CA GLU A 206 -8.99 12.94 8.97
C GLU A 206 -7.58 12.56 9.42
N ASP A 207 -7.18 11.32 9.18
CA ASP A 207 -5.87 10.83 9.57
C ASP A 207 -4.77 11.37 8.68
N ILE A 208 -5.04 11.43 7.37
CA ILE A 208 -4.15 12.08 6.39
C ILE A 208 -4.01 13.57 6.73
N PHE A 209 -5.11 14.24 7.00
CA PHE A 209 -5.14 15.66 7.41
C PHE A 209 -4.25 15.92 8.63
N LYS A 210 -4.32 15.09 9.67
CA LYS A 210 -3.45 15.22 10.85
C LYS A 210 -1.96 15.08 10.51
N ARG A 211 -1.58 14.38 9.44
CA ARG A 211 -0.17 14.29 9.00
C ARG A 211 0.31 15.57 8.35
N PHE A 212 -0.56 16.27 7.62
CA PHE A 212 -0.26 17.59 7.09
C PHE A 212 -0.11 18.61 8.20
N ILE A 213 -1.06 18.68 9.13
CA ILE A 213 -1.01 19.68 10.20
C ILE A 213 0.11 19.38 11.21
N GLY A 214 0.17 18.15 11.75
CA GLY A 214 1.13 17.82 12.81
C GLY A 214 2.53 17.45 12.30
N GLY A 215 2.68 17.23 10.99
CA GLY A 215 3.89 16.68 10.37
C GLY A 215 4.21 15.24 10.80
N ILE A 216 5.26 14.66 10.21
CA ILE A 216 5.78 13.36 10.62
C ILE A 216 7.14 13.56 11.30
N ALA A 217 7.10 13.66 12.63
CA ALA A 217 8.25 14.08 13.43
C ALA A 217 9.52 13.23 13.18
N GLY A 218 10.65 13.92 12.97
CA GLY A 218 11.93 13.30 12.69
C GLY A 218 12.06 12.69 11.28
N SER A 219 11.10 12.92 10.39
CA SER A 219 11.23 12.64 8.95
C SER A 219 11.29 13.95 8.15
N PRO A 220 11.65 13.90 6.86
CA PRO A 220 11.60 15.07 5.98
C PRO A 220 10.19 15.61 5.69
N MET A 221 9.12 14.88 6.03
CA MET A 221 7.75 15.36 5.81
C MET A 221 7.40 16.42 6.88
N PRO A 222 7.31 17.71 6.49
CA PRO A 222 7.13 18.81 7.43
C PRO A 222 5.69 18.84 7.96
N ALA A 223 5.51 19.61 9.02
CA ALA A 223 4.18 20.08 9.42
C ALA A 223 3.82 21.31 8.59
N PHE A 224 2.57 21.50 8.24
CA PHE A 224 2.07 22.74 7.61
C PHE A 224 1.74 23.79 8.68
N GLU A 225 2.55 23.85 9.74
CA GLU A 225 2.46 24.82 10.83
C GLU A 225 3.88 25.38 11.09
N GLY A 226 3.97 26.61 11.60
CA GLY A 226 5.25 27.25 11.94
C GLY A 226 6.09 27.60 10.70
N ASP A 227 7.40 27.37 10.74
CA ASP A 227 8.39 27.81 9.72
C ASP A 227 8.13 27.29 8.30
N SER A 228 7.25 26.30 8.14
CA SER A 228 6.83 25.74 6.84
C SER A 228 5.61 26.43 6.23
N PHE A 229 5.18 27.57 6.78
CA PHE A 229 4.04 28.38 6.32
C PHE A 229 4.19 28.96 4.91
N LEU A 230 5.37 28.83 4.31
CA LEU A 230 5.82 29.61 3.16
C LEU A 230 4.92 29.51 1.91
N ASN A 231 3.95 28.60 1.83
CA ASN A 231 2.95 28.57 0.75
C ASN A 231 1.48 28.40 1.21
N PHE A 232 1.23 28.30 2.52
CA PHE A 232 -0.11 27.98 3.04
C PHE A 232 -0.87 29.18 3.61
N GLY A 233 -0.19 30.28 3.94
CA GLY A 233 -0.81 31.48 4.52
C GLY A 233 -1.53 32.40 3.51
N LEU A 234 -1.41 32.12 2.21
CA LEU A 234 -2.04 32.88 1.13
C LEU A 234 -3.30 32.20 0.63
N THR A 235 -4.32 32.99 0.30
CA THR A 235 -5.51 32.52 -0.42
C THR A 235 -5.11 31.98 -1.80
N ASP A 236 -5.99 31.21 -2.44
CA ASP A 236 -5.72 30.64 -3.77
C ASP A 236 -5.37 31.71 -4.81
N GLU A 237 -6.05 32.85 -4.79
CA GLU A 237 -5.77 33.93 -5.75
C GLU A 237 -4.49 34.69 -5.45
N GLU A 238 -4.14 34.86 -4.16
CA GLU A 238 -2.85 35.42 -3.76
C GLU A 238 -1.70 34.46 -4.12
N SER A 239 -1.88 33.15 -3.94
CA SER A 239 -0.87 32.12 -4.26
C SER A 239 -0.61 32.06 -5.77
N LYS A 240 -1.67 32.01 -6.58
CA LYS A 240 -1.56 32.09 -8.05
C LYS A 240 -0.90 33.38 -8.49
N ARG A 241 -1.27 34.52 -7.88
CA ARG A 241 -0.67 35.81 -8.21
C ARG A 241 0.82 35.85 -7.87
N LEU A 242 1.22 35.32 -6.72
CA LEU A 242 2.63 35.23 -6.33
C LEU A 242 3.41 34.34 -7.32
N VAL A 243 2.89 33.18 -7.68
CA VAL A 243 3.51 32.28 -8.69
C VAL A 243 3.60 32.96 -10.06
N GLU A 244 2.58 33.69 -10.49
CA GLU A 244 2.63 34.48 -11.73
C GLU A 244 3.72 35.56 -11.70
N LEU A 245 3.95 36.18 -10.54
CA LEU A 245 4.99 37.20 -10.34
C LEU A 245 6.38 36.57 -10.34
N GLU A 246 6.58 35.46 -9.61
CA GLU A 246 7.87 34.76 -9.51
C GLU A 246 8.33 34.14 -10.83
N ASN A 247 7.41 33.76 -11.71
CA ASN A 247 7.72 33.21 -13.02
C ASN A 247 8.10 34.27 -14.07
N LYS A 248 8.14 35.56 -13.72
CA LYS A 248 8.57 36.62 -14.65
C LYS A 248 10.09 36.72 -14.68
N ASP A 249 10.64 36.82 -15.89
CA ASP A 249 12.07 37.07 -16.09
C ASP A 249 12.53 38.41 -15.49
N GLU A 250 11.67 39.43 -15.53
CA GLU A 250 11.88 40.74 -14.90
C GLU A 250 10.55 41.26 -14.31
N MET A 251 10.59 41.72 -13.06
CA MET A 251 9.46 42.34 -12.37
C MET A 251 9.60 43.87 -12.38
N THR A 252 8.48 44.59 -12.50
CA THR A 252 8.47 46.04 -12.28
C THR A 252 8.57 46.37 -10.79
N GLU A 253 9.02 47.58 -10.42
CA GLU A 253 9.08 48.00 -9.00
C GLU A 253 7.73 47.82 -8.27
N ALA A 254 6.61 48.04 -8.96
CA ALA A 254 5.27 47.85 -8.39
C ALA A 254 4.92 46.36 -8.16
N GLU A 255 5.44 45.48 -9.00
CA GLU A 255 5.27 44.03 -8.88
C GLU A 255 6.20 43.44 -7.82
N GLU A 256 7.41 43.98 -7.68
CA GLU A 256 8.31 43.67 -6.56
C GLU A 256 7.64 44.06 -5.23
N GLU A 257 7.05 45.26 -5.15
CA GLU A 257 6.30 45.70 -3.96
C GLU A 257 5.07 44.81 -3.70
N GLU A 258 4.37 44.36 -4.75
CA GLU A 258 3.24 43.44 -4.64
C GLU A 258 3.66 42.06 -4.09
N SER A 259 4.70 41.45 -4.66
CA SER A 259 5.25 40.19 -4.17
C SER A 259 5.77 40.30 -2.74
N GLY A 260 6.44 41.41 -2.41
CA GLY A 260 6.94 41.71 -1.07
C GLY A 260 5.83 41.69 -0.02
N LYS A 261 4.64 42.21 -0.34
CA LYS A 261 3.47 42.17 0.56
C LYS A 261 2.95 40.76 0.83
N PHE A 262 3.06 39.85 -0.14
CA PHE A 262 2.69 38.45 0.09
C PHE A 262 3.67 37.76 1.04
N TYR A 263 4.98 37.97 0.86
CA TYR A 263 5.98 37.46 1.79
C TYR A 263 5.84 38.08 3.17
N GLU A 264 5.63 39.40 3.29
CA GLU A 264 5.40 40.06 4.58
C GLU A 264 4.18 39.47 5.33
N LYS A 265 3.10 39.14 4.61
CA LYS A 265 1.91 38.50 5.19
C LYS A 265 2.22 37.10 5.73
N MET A 266 3.02 36.33 4.99
CA MET A 266 3.44 34.98 5.40
C MET A 266 4.41 35.04 6.58
N ASP A 267 5.42 35.91 6.50
CA ASP A 267 6.43 36.12 7.53
C ASP A 267 5.80 36.57 8.84
N ALA A 268 4.81 37.47 8.79
CA ALA A 268 4.07 37.89 9.98
C ALA A 268 3.41 36.70 10.70
N ALA A 269 2.78 35.77 9.96
CA ALA A 269 2.18 34.58 10.55
C ALA A 269 3.24 33.62 11.13
N VAL A 270 4.39 33.48 10.46
CA VAL A 270 5.54 32.67 10.92
C VAL A 270 6.13 33.24 12.21
N ASP A 271 6.40 34.53 12.26
CA ASP A 271 6.97 35.22 13.42
C ASP A 271 6.06 35.09 14.64
N ILE A 272 4.74 35.22 14.43
CA ILE A 272 3.75 35.00 15.48
C ILE A 272 3.76 33.54 15.93
N ALA A 273 3.79 32.57 15.00
CA ALA A 273 3.85 31.15 15.33
C ALA A 273 5.10 30.78 16.13
N LEU A 274 6.26 31.34 15.78
CA LEU A 274 7.52 31.20 16.52
C LEU A 274 7.41 31.78 17.92
N THR A 275 6.84 32.98 18.06
CA THR A 275 6.63 33.63 19.36
C THR A 275 5.73 32.77 20.26
N ILE A 276 4.64 32.21 19.73
CA ILE A 276 3.74 31.29 20.45
C ILE A 276 4.51 30.04 20.90
N LYS A 277 5.32 29.45 20.01
CA LYS A 277 6.11 28.25 20.27
C LYS A 277 7.15 28.46 21.37
N GLU A 278 7.72 29.64 21.46
CA GLU A 278 8.69 30.03 22.50
C GLU A 278 8.02 30.45 23.83
N GLY A 279 6.68 30.44 23.89
CA GLY A 279 5.93 30.84 25.09
C GLY A 279 5.90 32.35 25.32
N GLY A 280 6.13 33.15 24.27
CA GLY A 280 6.05 34.60 24.31
C GLY A 280 4.60 35.11 24.41
N GLU A 281 4.43 36.33 24.93
CA GLU A 281 3.14 37.01 24.93
C GLU A 281 2.85 37.57 23.52
N VAL A 282 1.65 37.30 23.03
CA VAL A 282 1.19 37.72 21.69
C VAL A 282 -0.07 38.57 21.84
N SER A 283 -0.17 39.66 21.07
CA SER A 283 -1.35 40.55 21.13
C SER A 283 -2.61 39.86 20.59
N ALA A 284 -3.79 40.36 20.94
CA ALA A 284 -5.05 39.81 20.43
C ALA A 284 -5.17 39.92 18.90
N ASP A 285 -4.62 41.00 18.32
CA ASP A 285 -4.65 41.25 16.87
C ASP A 285 -3.68 40.32 16.12
N ASP A 286 -2.51 40.03 16.71
CA ASP A 286 -1.56 39.05 16.17
C ASP A 286 -2.12 37.63 16.25
N ILE A 287 -2.79 37.28 17.36
CA ILE A 287 -3.50 35.99 17.48
C ILE A 287 -4.57 35.86 16.39
N GLN A 288 -5.33 36.93 16.12
CA GLN A 288 -6.33 36.92 15.05
C GLN A 288 -5.68 36.73 13.67
N THR A 289 -4.58 37.44 13.40
CA THR A 289 -3.80 37.31 12.16
C THR A 289 -3.32 35.88 11.95
N TYR A 290 -2.76 35.25 12.98
CA TYR A 290 -2.34 33.86 12.95
C TYR A 290 -3.53 32.91 12.72
N ASN A 291 -4.65 33.11 13.41
CA ASN A 291 -5.84 32.27 13.25
C ASN A 291 -6.42 32.34 11.83
N ASP A 292 -6.45 33.53 11.22
CA ASP A 292 -6.93 33.70 9.85
C ASP A 292 -6.00 33.00 8.84
N ALA A 293 -4.69 33.06 9.05
CA ALA A 293 -3.71 32.33 8.25
C ALA A 293 -3.87 30.81 8.42
N MET A 294 -4.02 30.32 9.66
CA MET A 294 -4.25 28.91 9.97
C MET A 294 -5.54 28.36 9.36
N LYS A 295 -6.59 29.18 9.25
CA LYS A 295 -7.83 28.77 8.59
C LYS A 295 -7.59 28.40 7.12
N ILE A 296 -6.78 29.17 6.41
CA ILE A 296 -6.43 28.91 5.01
C ILE A 296 -5.59 27.63 4.91
N VAL A 297 -4.62 27.46 5.80
CA VAL A 297 -3.81 26.23 5.91
C VAL A 297 -4.70 24.99 6.07
N TYR A 298 -5.67 25.06 6.98
CA TYR A 298 -6.59 23.95 7.26
C TYR A 298 -7.47 23.65 6.04
N GLU A 299 -8.02 24.67 5.39
CA GLU A 299 -8.80 24.51 4.15
C GLU A 299 -7.99 23.82 3.05
N LYS A 300 -6.80 24.33 2.72
CA LYS A 300 -5.89 23.71 1.73
C LYS A 300 -5.49 22.27 2.12
N SER A 301 -5.22 22.03 3.40
CA SER A 301 -4.85 20.71 3.91
C SER A 301 -5.98 19.68 3.78
N TRP A 302 -7.25 20.09 3.90
CA TRP A 302 -8.38 19.21 3.64
C TRP A 302 -8.51 18.83 2.16
N HIS A 303 -8.27 19.78 1.25
CA HIS A 303 -8.21 19.51 -0.18
C HIS A 303 -7.10 18.50 -0.53
N LEU A 304 -5.89 18.73 -0.02
CA LEU A 304 -4.77 17.79 -0.16
C LEU A 304 -5.10 16.41 0.42
N ALA A 305 -5.74 16.35 1.59
CA ALA A 305 -6.12 15.08 2.20
C ALA A 305 -7.14 14.31 1.35
N ASN A 306 -8.08 15.00 0.73
CA ASN A 306 -9.02 14.39 -0.21
C ASN A 306 -8.32 13.91 -1.49
N TYR A 307 -7.35 14.66 -2.03
CA TYR A 307 -6.56 14.21 -3.17
C TYR A 307 -5.71 12.97 -2.84
N VAL A 308 -4.98 12.97 -1.72
CA VAL A 308 -4.24 11.78 -1.28
C VAL A 308 -5.19 10.59 -1.06
N LYS A 309 -6.39 10.83 -0.52
CA LYS A 309 -7.44 9.81 -0.39
C LYS A 309 -7.93 9.29 -1.75
N SER A 310 -7.94 10.11 -2.81
CA SER A 310 -8.35 9.66 -4.15
C SER A 310 -7.31 8.83 -4.89
N LEU A 311 -6.03 8.88 -4.48
CA LEU A 311 -4.95 8.10 -5.10
C LEU A 311 -5.02 6.59 -4.80
N MET A 312 -5.67 6.22 -3.69
CA MET A 312 -5.78 4.82 -3.25
C MET A 312 -7.08 4.17 -3.76
N PRO A 313 -7.09 2.86 -4.03
CA PRO A 313 -8.33 2.16 -4.38
C PRO A 313 -9.28 2.14 -3.18
N GLU A 314 -10.58 2.05 -3.45
CA GLU A 314 -11.62 1.99 -2.40
C GLU A 314 -11.41 0.84 -1.40
N LYS A 315 -10.81 -0.26 -1.87
CA LYS A 315 -10.52 -1.44 -1.06
C LYS A 315 -9.11 -1.91 -1.31
N ARG A 316 -8.49 -2.41 -0.24
CA ARG A 316 -7.22 -3.14 -0.33
C ARG A 316 -7.39 -4.33 -1.31
N PRO A 317 -6.46 -4.53 -2.24
CA PRO A 317 -6.47 -5.70 -3.11
C PRO A 317 -6.47 -7.00 -2.31
N GLU A 318 -7.37 -7.92 -2.66
CA GLU A 318 -7.41 -9.24 -2.05
C GLU A 318 -6.43 -10.18 -2.76
N ALA A 319 -5.70 -10.98 -1.98
CA ALA A 319 -4.77 -11.95 -2.54
C ALA A 319 -5.50 -12.96 -3.46
N ALA A 320 -4.84 -13.39 -4.53
CA ALA A 320 -5.38 -14.27 -5.57
C ALA A 320 -5.56 -15.75 -5.11
N ILE A 321 -6.30 -15.96 -4.03
CA ILE A 321 -6.58 -17.27 -3.41
C ILE A 321 -8.08 -17.55 -3.36
N GLY A 322 -8.44 -18.84 -3.30
CA GLY A 322 -9.83 -19.27 -3.19
C GLY A 322 -10.69 -18.82 -4.37
N ASN A 323 -11.64 -17.92 -4.13
CA ASN A 323 -12.53 -17.41 -5.18
C ASN A 323 -11.85 -16.40 -6.11
N ASN A 324 -10.72 -15.82 -5.70
CA ASN A 324 -9.96 -14.78 -6.40
C ASN A 324 -8.77 -15.33 -7.20
N VAL A 325 -8.73 -16.64 -7.44
CA VAL A 325 -7.72 -17.28 -8.30
C VAL A 325 -7.60 -16.54 -9.63
N LEU A 326 -6.37 -16.33 -10.10
CA LEU A 326 -6.12 -15.73 -11.42
C LEU A 326 -6.75 -16.59 -12.52
N ARG A 327 -7.70 -16.01 -13.24
CA ARG A 327 -8.43 -16.65 -14.34
C ARG A 327 -8.10 -15.93 -15.65
N SER A 328 -7.39 -16.62 -16.54
CA SER A 328 -7.09 -16.08 -17.86
C SER A 328 -8.36 -15.99 -18.69
N GLN A 329 -8.65 -14.79 -19.19
CA GLN A 329 -9.86 -14.49 -19.95
C GLN A 329 -9.72 -14.99 -21.39
N TYR A 330 -10.72 -15.71 -21.90
CA TYR A 330 -10.71 -16.16 -23.30
C TYR A 330 -11.15 -15.04 -24.24
N VAL A 331 -10.40 -14.83 -25.32
CA VAL A 331 -10.80 -13.93 -26.42
C VAL A 331 -10.71 -14.65 -27.76
N GLN A 332 -11.64 -14.30 -28.64
CA GLN A 332 -11.62 -14.81 -30.01
C GLN A 332 -10.75 -13.90 -30.88
N GLY A 333 -9.63 -14.43 -31.40
CA GLY A 333 -8.74 -13.70 -32.31
C GLY A 333 -7.42 -13.27 -31.66
N ALA A 334 -6.92 -12.09 -32.07
CA ALA A 334 -5.64 -11.58 -31.61
C ALA A 334 -5.67 -11.21 -30.12
N LEU A 335 -4.56 -11.49 -29.42
CA LEU A 335 -4.39 -11.11 -28.02
C LEU A 335 -3.99 -9.63 -27.91
N PRO A 336 -4.42 -8.94 -26.84
CA PRO A 336 -4.09 -7.53 -26.63
C PRO A 336 -2.58 -7.30 -26.46
N ALA A 337 -2.09 -6.19 -27.03
CA ALA A 337 -0.74 -5.68 -26.81
C ALA A 337 -0.61 -5.01 -25.43
N LEU A 338 0.60 -4.56 -25.05
CA LEU A 338 0.88 -4.00 -23.71
C LEU A 338 -0.09 -2.88 -23.28
N ASP A 339 -0.36 -1.90 -24.14
CA ASP A 339 -1.18 -0.71 -23.82
C ASP A 339 -2.63 -0.78 -24.33
N ASP A 340 -3.13 -1.99 -24.60
CA ASP A 340 -4.50 -2.19 -25.08
C ASP A 340 -5.53 -1.94 -23.96
N ALA A 341 -6.60 -1.21 -24.27
CA ALA A 341 -7.70 -0.95 -23.33
C ALA A 341 -8.41 -2.22 -22.83
N ALA A 342 -8.27 -3.35 -23.54
CA ALA A 342 -8.79 -4.64 -23.10
C ALA A 342 -8.30 -5.04 -21.69
N TRP A 343 -7.09 -4.61 -21.29
CA TRP A 343 -6.58 -4.89 -19.95
C TRP A 343 -7.43 -4.25 -18.85
N GLU A 344 -8.18 -3.19 -19.12
CA GLU A 344 -9.02 -2.50 -18.11
C GLU A 344 -10.41 -3.12 -17.94
N THR A 345 -10.72 -4.21 -18.65
CA THR A 345 -12.06 -4.83 -18.62
C THR A 345 -12.32 -5.73 -17.41
N PHE A 346 -11.28 -6.09 -16.65
CA PHE A 346 -11.39 -6.90 -15.44
C PHE A 346 -10.25 -6.63 -14.45
N ASP A 347 -10.49 -6.98 -13.19
CA ASP A 347 -9.53 -6.77 -12.10
C ASP A 347 -8.32 -7.71 -12.22
N ALA A 348 -7.15 -7.20 -11.81
CA ALA A 348 -5.95 -8.02 -11.73
C ALA A 348 -6.01 -8.99 -10.54
N GLY A 349 -5.43 -10.18 -10.70
CA GLY A 349 -5.07 -10.99 -9.55
C GLY A 349 -3.91 -10.32 -8.80
N TYR A 350 -4.05 -10.13 -7.48
CA TYR A 350 -3.00 -9.57 -6.64
C TYR A 350 -2.23 -10.66 -5.89
N PHE A 351 -0.90 -10.61 -5.98
CA PHE A 351 0.00 -11.59 -5.40
C PHE A 351 0.94 -10.88 -4.42
N PRO A 352 0.62 -10.85 -3.12
CA PRO A 352 1.46 -10.20 -2.12
C PRO A 352 2.79 -10.91 -1.99
N LEU A 353 3.87 -10.12 -2.00
CA LEU A 353 5.25 -10.58 -1.90
C LEU A 353 5.75 -10.41 -0.46
N VAL A 354 6.64 -11.31 -0.05
CA VAL A 354 7.33 -11.23 1.25
C VAL A 354 8.82 -11.44 1.05
N GLY A 355 9.63 -10.87 1.94
CA GLY A 355 11.09 -11.06 1.92
C GLY A 355 11.50 -12.52 2.14
N GLN A 356 12.49 -12.99 1.37
CA GLN A 356 13.13 -14.29 1.60
C GLN A 356 14.08 -14.20 2.80
N VAL A 357 13.66 -14.77 3.94
CA VAL A 357 14.42 -14.75 5.20
C VAL A 357 15.08 -16.10 5.54
N VAL A 358 14.92 -17.11 4.70
CA VAL A 358 15.41 -18.48 5.01
C VAL A 358 16.88 -18.67 4.65
N ILE A 359 17.31 -18.14 3.51
CA ILE A 359 18.63 -18.39 2.91
C ILE A 359 19.37 -17.06 2.78
N GLU A 360 20.68 -17.06 3.09
CA GLU A 360 21.53 -15.86 2.97
C GLU A 360 22.00 -15.64 1.52
N PRO A 361 22.12 -14.37 1.08
CA PRO A 361 21.69 -13.15 1.78
C PRO A 361 20.15 -13.05 1.90
N ARG A 362 19.67 -12.54 3.05
CA ARG A 362 18.24 -12.48 3.41
C ARG A 362 17.65 -11.10 3.09
N GLN A 363 16.39 -11.07 2.69
CA GLN A 363 15.61 -9.83 2.55
C GLN A 363 14.63 -9.71 3.71
N PHE A 364 14.90 -8.78 4.64
CA PHE A 364 14.05 -8.50 5.80
C PHE A 364 13.12 -7.30 5.59
N ASN A 365 13.46 -6.40 4.68
CA ASN A 365 12.82 -5.10 4.44
C ASN A 365 12.42 -4.97 2.96
N PRO A 366 11.44 -5.77 2.50
CA PRO A 366 10.98 -5.73 1.13
C PRO A 366 10.36 -4.36 0.80
N THR A 367 10.77 -3.77 -0.32
CA THR A 367 10.23 -2.52 -0.88
C THR A 367 9.16 -2.77 -1.94
N ILE A 368 9.26 -3.92 -2.63
CA ILE A 368 8.23 -4.49 -3.52
C ILE A 368 7.31 -5.38 -2.68
N ASP A 369 6.03 -5.03 -2.61
CA ASP A 369 5.06 -5.69 -1.73
C ASP A 369 4.03 -6.57 -2.46
N GLY A 370 3.98 -6.51 -3.79
CA GLY A 370 3.15 -7.40 -4.57
C GLY A 370 3.27 -7.23 -6.08
N VAL A 371 2.74 -8.22 -6.80
CA VAL A 371 2.61 -8.21 -8.26
C VAL A 371 1.13 -8.34 -8.60
N HIS A 372 0.66 -7.48 -9.50
CA HIS A 372 -0.65 -7.58 -10.12
C HIS A 372 -0.52 -8.29 -11.46
N VAL A 373 -1.39 -9.28 -11.71
CA VAL A 373 -1.34 -10.07 -12.94
C VAL A 373 -2.70 -10.10 -13.61
N LYS A 374 -2.71 -9.80 -14.91
CA LYS A 374 -3.83 -10.04 -15.82
C LYS A 374 -3.38 -11.01 -16.91
N SER A 375 -4.31 -11.76 -17.49
CA SER A 375 -3.99 -12.61 -18.64
C SER A 375 -5.17 -12.81 -19.57
N PHE A 376 -4.89 -12.81 -20.86
CA PHE A 376 -5.79 -13.17 -21.93
C PHE A 376 -5.23 -14.36 -22.70
N TYR A 377 -6.10 -15.24 -23.18
CA TYR A 377 -5.70 -16.37 -23.99
C TYR A 377 -6.71 -16.63 -25.12
N ASN A 378 -6.26 -17.29 -26.18
CA ASN A 378 -7.09 -17.71 -27.32
C ASN A 378 -6.86 -19.22 -27.56
N ASP A 379 -7.21 -19.73 -28.74
CA ASP A 379 -7.08 -21.15 -29.05
C ASP A 379 -5.62 -21.67 -29.09
N THR A 380 -4.63 -20.77 -29.27
CA THR A 380 -3.23 -21.15 -29.55
C THR A 380 -2.20 -20.47 -28.66
N GLU A 381 -2.50 -19.31 -28.11
CA GLU A 381 -1.57 -18.43 -27.40
C GLU A 381 -2.16 -17.89 -26.10
N ILE A 382 -1.27 -17.36 -25.26
CA ILE A 382 -1.59 -16.61 -24.04
C ILE A 382 -0.69 -15.38 -23.93
N ALA A 383 -1.25 -14.29 -23.41
CA ALA A 383 -0.55 -13.07 -23.03
C ALA A 383 -0.77 -12.80 -21.55
N PHE A 384 0.31 -12.50 -20.84
CA PHE A 384 0.30 -12.05 -19.45
C PHE A 384 0.71 -10.58 -19.39
N LEU A 385 0.08 -9.84 -18.49
CA LEU A 385 0.49 -8.51 -18.08
C LEU A 385 0.80 -8.56 -16.58
N PHE A 386 2.07 -8.37 -16.23
CA PHE A 386 2.56 -8.24 -14.86
C PHE A 386 2.79 -6.76 -14.56
N VAL A 387 2.33 -6.30 -13.40
CA VAL A 387 2.48 -4.91 -12.95
C VAL A 387 2.93 -4.93 -11.50
N TRP A 388 4.00 -4.23 -11.17
CA TRP A 388 4.45 -4.05 -9.79
C TRP A 388 5.01 -2.65 -9.59
N ASP A 389 4.91 -2.17 -8.36
CA ASP A 389 5.48 -0.89 -7.97
C ASP A 389 6.95 -1.11 -7.56
N ASP A 390 7.81 -0.29 -8.12
CA ASP A 390 9.23 -0.16 -7.76
C ASP A 390 9.53 1.33 -7.86
N ARG A 391 10.05 1.93 -6.78
CA ARG A 391 10.27 3.38 -6.71
C ARG A 391 11.42 3.82 -7.60
N THR A 392 12.25 2.87 -8.04
CA THR A 392 13.45 3.14 -8.81
C THR A 392 13.47 2.33 -10.09
N HIS A 393 14.34 2.76 -11.01
CA HIS A 393 14.65 2.00 -12.22
C HIS A 393 16.15 1.71 -12.21
N THR A 394 16.52 0.51 -11.75
CA THR A 394 17.92 0.12 -11.59
C THR A 394 18.30 -0.93 -12.63
N THR A 395 19.26 -0.59 -13.50
CA THR A 395 19.68 -1.44 -14.63
C THR A 395 21.00 -2.18 -14.44
N GLY A 396 21.52 -2.29 -13.21
CA GLY A 396 22.76 -3.04 -12.94
C GLY A 396 24.04 -2.21 -12.99
N ASP A 397 23.95 -0.88 -12.90
CA ASP A 397 25.11 0.00 -12.94
C ASP A 397 26.01 -0.13 -11.70
N GLU A 398 25.40 -0.46 -10.56
CA GLU A 398 26.10 -0.76 -9.31
C GLU A 398 26.18 -2.27 -9.09
N THR A 399 27.20 -2.69 -8.32
CA THR A 399 27.40 -4.09 -7.96
C THR A 399 27.37 -4.24 -6.45
N ASP A 400 26.72 -5.30 -5.98
CA ASP A 400 26.76 -5.66 -4.56
C ASP A 400 28.19 -6.03 -4.13
N GLU A 401 28.66 -5.42 -3.04
CA GLU A 401 30.03 -5.59 -2.56
C GLU A 401 30.34 -7.03 -2.11
N THR A 402 29.32 -7.78 -1.68
CA THR A 402 29.49 -9.13 -1.11
C THR A 402 29.50 -10.20 -2.20
N THR A 403 28.58 -10.12 -3.15
CA THR A 403 28.37 -11.10 -4.22
C THR A 403 29.10 -10.73 -5.51
N GLY A 404 29.47 -9.46 -5.70
CA GLY A 404 30.06 -8.92 -6.93
C GLY A 404 29.10 -8.96 -8.13
N LYS A 405 27.80 -9.13 -7.87
CA LYS A 405 26.75 -9.20 -8.90
C LYS A 405 26.13 -7.82 -9.13
N PRO A 406 25.69 -7.49 -10.36
CA PRO A 406 24.92 -6.28 -10.62
C PRO A 406 23.66 -6.22 -9.77
N LEU A 407 23.40 -5.05 -9.19
CA LEU A 407 22.14 -4.69 -8.54
C LEU A 407 21.19 -4.18 -9.61
N GLU A 408 20.21 -4.99 -10.00
CA GLU A 408 19.26 -4.63 -11.04
C GLU A 408 17.86 -5.09 -10.67
N ASP A 409 16.85 -4.35 -11.16
CA ASP A 409 15.47 -4.73 -10.94
C ASP A 409 15.15 -5.95 -11.80
N ALA A 410 14.41 -6.89 -11.23
CA ALA A 410 14.09 -8.12 -11.90
C ALA A 410 12.75 -8.70 -11.43
N LEU A 411 12.13 -9.47 -12.31
CA LEU A 411 10.95 -10.27 -11.99
C LEU A 411 11.17 -11.70 -12.50
N ALA A 412 10.97 -12.67 -11.61
CA ALA A 412 10.91 -14.07 -11.95
C ALA A 412 9.51 -14.62 -11.78
N VAL A 413 9.00 -15.31 -12.80
CA VAL A 413 7.74 -16.06 -12.75
C VAL A 413 8.04 -17.55 -12.75
N GLN A 414 7.53 -18.26 -11.77
CA GLN A 414 7.81 -19.66 -11.51
C GLN A 414 6.62 -20.56 -11.79
N PHE A 415 6.88 -21.65 -12.49
CA PHE A 415 5.93 -22.74 -12.74
C PHE A 415 6.58 -24.09 -12.44
N PRO A 416 5.81 -25.14 -12.14
CA PRO A 416 6.34 -26.49 -12.12
C PRO A 416 6.63 -26.97 -13.55
N VAL A 417 7.77 -27.62 -13.80
CA VAL A 417 8.05 -28.26 -15.11
C VAL A 417 6.96 -29.27 -15.46
N LYS A 418 6.46 -30.00 -14.45
CA LYS A 418 5.32 -30.91 -14.59
C LYS A 418 4.18 -30.45 -13.69
N VAL A 419 3.08 -30.01 -14.30
CA VAL A 419 1.88 -29.57 -13.57
C VAL A 419 1.33 -30.73 -12.71
N PRO A 420 1.23 -30.57 -11.38
CA PRO A 420 0.68 -31.57 -10.48
C PRO A 420 -0.76 -31.93 -10.85
N GLN A 421 -1.06 -33.23 -10.93
CA GLN A 421 -2.38 -33.73 -11.32
C GLN A 421 -3.21 -34.05 -10.07
N GLY A 422 -4.06 -33.10 -9.67
CA GLY A 422 -4.95 -33.22 -8.51
C GLY A 422 -4.40 -32.62 -7.21
N PRO A 423 -5.25 -32.53 -6.17
CA PRO A 423 -4.96 -31.74 -4.96
C PRO A 423 -3.87 -32.33 -4.06
N THR A 424 -3.64 -33.64 -4.13
CA THR A 424 -2.65 -34.35 -3.32
C THR A 424 -1.32 -34.58 -4.04
N ALA A 425 -1.21 -34.18 -5.31
CA ALA A 425 0.02 -34.36 -6.07
C ALA A 425 1.12 -33.44 -5.47
N PRO A 426 2.35 -33.95 -5.28
CA PRO A 426 3.42 -33.17 -4.68
C PRO A 426 3.79 -32.00 -5.59
N LYS A 427 3.77 -30.79 -5.02
CA LYS A 427 4.27 -29.59 -5.68
C LYS A 427 5.79 -29.48 -5.48
N PRO A 428 6.55 -28.89 -6.43
CA PRO A 428 7.92 -28.49 -6.15
C PRO A 428 7.98 -27.57 -4.93
N TYR A 429 9.12 -27.53 -4.26
CA TYR A 429 9.32 -26.54 -3.20
C TYR A 429 9.29 -25.12 -3.80
N PHE A 430 8.67 -24.16 -3.11
CA PHE A 430 8.42 -22.83 -3.69
C PHE A 430 9.70 -22.00 -3.85
N LEU A 431 10.76 -22.30 -3.10
CA LEU A 431 12.10 -21.74 -3.30
C LEU A 431 12.80 -22.39 -4.50
N TRP A 432 12.21 -22.21 -5.68
CA TRP A 432 12.76 -22.63 -6.97
C TRP A 432 13.01 -24.15 -7.08
N GLY A 433 12.15 -24.94 -6.45
CA GLY A 433 12.15 -26.40 -6.57
C GLY A 433 13.11 -27.12 -5.63
N GLY A 434 13.47 -28.33 -6.01
CA GLY A 434 14.29 -29.25 -5.23
C GLY A 434 14.38 -30.57 -5.97
N ARG A 435 13.92 -31.66 -5.33
CA ARG A 435 13.74 -32.95 -6.03
C ARG A 435 12.84 -32.84 -7.28
N LEU A 436 11.80 -32.02 -7.19
CA LEU A 436 10.95 -31.66 -8.33
C LEU A 436 11.44 -30.32 -8.89
N PRO A 437 11.76 -30.24 -10.20
CA PRO A 437 12.26 -29.01 -10.80
C PRO A 437 11.14 -28.01 -11.08
N VAL A 438 11.53 -26.75 -11.20
CA VAL A 438 10.68 -25.65 -11.67
C VAL A 438 11.22 -25.10 -12.99
N TYR A 439 10.30 -24.51 -13.75
CA TYR A 439 10.56 -23.72 -14.95
C TYR A 439 10.32 -22.24 -14.58
N LEU A 440 11.24 -21.38 -14.97
CA LEU A 440 11.26 -19.97 -14.58
C LEU A 440 11.35 -19.09 -15.83
N TRP A 441 10.58 -18.02 -15.82
CA TRP A 441 10.82 -16.84 -16.65
C TRP A 441 11.59 -15.84 -15.80
N HIS A 442 12.73 -15.37 -16.27
CA HIS A 442 13.50 -14.36 -15.58
C HIS A 442 13.67 -13.14 -16.48
N TRP A 443 12.99 -12.06 -16.10
CA TRP A 443 13.09 -10.74 -16.72
C TRP A 443 14.00 -9.85 -15.90
N LYS A 444 14.74 -8.96 -16.58
CA LYS A 444 15.70 -8.03 -15.99
C LYS A 444 15.58 -6.65 -16.62
N ALA A 445 15.70 -5.60 -15.82
CA ALA A 445 15.66 -4.22 -16.29
C ALA A 445 16.80 -3.88 -17.25
N SER A 446 17.97 -4.51 -17.14
CA SER A 446 19.09 -4.32 -18.07
C SER A 446 18.83 -4.88 -19.48
N THR A 447 17.89 -5.82 -19.62
CA THR A 447 17.49 -6.43 -20.89
C THR A 447 15.96 -6.42 -21.02
N PRO A 448 15.34 -5.24 -21.14
CA PRO A 448 13.90 -5.07 -20.96
C PRO A 448 13.06 -5.81 -22.02
N GLU A 449 13.61 -6.04 -23.21
CA GLU A 449 12.95 -6.73 -24.32
C GLU A 449 13.07 -8.27 -24.27
N GLN A 450 13.63 -8.83 -23.20
CA GLN A 450 13.93 -10.27 -23.12
C GLN A 450 13.48 -10.89 -21.80
N VAL A 451 13.03 -12.14 -21.89
CA VAL A 451 12.86 -13.03 -20.76
C VAL A 451 13.73 -14.25 -21.00
N THR A 452 14.56 -14.59 -20.03
CA THR A 452 15.36 -15.83 -20.09
C THR A 452 14.59 -16.97 -19.44
N GLU A 453 14.48 -18.10 -20.13
CA GLU A 453 13.91 -19.32 -19.59
C GLU A 453 14.97 -20.14 -18.84
N LEU A 454 14.67 -20.43 -17.58
CA LEU A 454 15.54 -21.19 -16.70
C LEU A 454 14.85 -22.45 -16.18
N THR A 455 15.65 -23.45 -15.81
CA THR A 455 15.21 -24.58 -15.00
C THR A 455 15.97 -24.58 -13.69
N ALA A 456 15.29 -24.83 -12.57
CA ALA A 456 15.92 -24.87 -11.26
C ALA A 456 15.49 -26.10 -10.44
N LYS A 457 16.39 -26.57 -9.57
CA LYS A 457 16.19 -27.64 -8.57
C LYS A 457 16.56 -27.16 -7.17
N GLY A 458 16.22 -25.90 -6.88
CA GLY A 458 16.58 -25.15 -5.69
C GLY A 458 17.06 -23.74 -6.04
N ILE A 459 16.96 -22.84 -5.06
CA ILE A 459 17.21 -21.40 -5.22
C ILE A 459 18.55 -21.02 -5.87
N ASN A 460 19.61 -21.80 -5.65
CA ASN A 460 20.96 -21.53 -6.14
C ASN A 460 21.36 -22.39 -7.35
N SER A 461 20.38 -22.99 -8.03
CA SER A 461 20.60 -23.97 -9.12
C SER A 461 19.86 -23.63 -10.41
N ALA A 462 19.48 -22.36 -10.58
CA ALA A 462 18.83 -21.91 -11.79
C ALA A 462 19.84 -21.89 -12.95
N GLU A 463 19.52 -22.62 -14.02
CA GLU A 463 20.33 -22.73 -15.23
C GLU A 463 19.48 -22.36 -16.44
N ALA A 464 20.04 -21.60 -17.38
CA ALA A 464 19.37 -21.29 -18.63
C ALA A 464 19.09 -22.57 -19.44
N GLN A 465 17.90 -22.67 -20.01
CA GLN A 465 17.56 -23.77 -20.90
C GLN A 465 18.34 -23.66 -22.22
N GLU A 466 18.79 -24.80 -22.75
CA GLU A 466 19.52 -24.86 -24.02
C GLU A 466 18.68 -24.37 -25.20
N ALA A 467 17.39 -24.67 -25.18
CA ALA A 467 16.40 -24.11 -26.09
C ALA A 467 15.66 -22.99 -25.35
N GLN A 468 15.52 -21.84 -26.01
CA GLN A 468 14.64 -20.75 -25.58
C GLN A 468 13.44 -20.77 -26.53
N GLY A 469 12.23 -20.65 -25.99
CA GLY A 469 10.99 -20.50 -26.71
C GLY A 469 10.84 -19.12 -27.36
N GLU A 470 9.89 -19.03 -28.28
CA GLU A 470 9.56 -17.79 -29.00
C GLU A 470 8.64 -16.88 -28.15
N LEU A 471 9.14 -16.44 -27.00
CA LEU A 471 8.47 -15.47 -26.12
C LEU A 471 8.54 -14.08 -26.75
N GLN A 472 7.38 -13.43 -26.91
CA GLN A 472 7.31 -12.01 -27.26
C GLN A 472 7.20 -11.21 -25.96
N VAL A 473 8.08 -10.22 -25.79
CA VAL A 473 8.25 -9.48 -24.53
C VAL A 473 8.23 -7.99 -24.83
N GLN A 474 7.51 -7.23 -24.00
CA GLN A 474 7.55 -5.78 -23.97
C GLN A 474 7.49 -5.33 -22.52
N SER A 475 8.25 -4.31 -22.14
CA SER A 475 8.18 -3.74 -20.80
C SER A 475 8.29 -2.23 -20.81
N THR A 476 7.64 -1.58 -19.85
CA THR A 476 7.74 -0.14 -19.61
C THR A 476 7.94 0.11 -18.12
N TYR A 477 8.63 1.20 -17.80
CA TYR A 477 8.72 1.76 -16.46
C TYR A 477 8.23 3.20 -16.50
N THR A 478 7.23 3.54 -15.69
CA THR A 478 6.63 4.88 -15.67
C THR A 478 6.06 5.15 -14.29
N ASP A 479 6.40 6.30 -13.72
CA ASP A 479 5.95 6.77 -12.42
C ASP A 479 6.02 5.69 -11.32
N GLY A 480 7.21 5.14 -11.07
CA GLY A 480 7.43 4.18 -9.97
C GLY A 480 6.78 2.81 -10.18
N ARG A 481 6.52 2.43 -11.43
CA ARG A 481 5.79 1.20 -11.76
C ARG A 481 6.31 0.57 -13.03
N TYR A 482 6.57 -0.73 -12.94
CA TYR A 482 6.84 -1.56 -14.11
C TYR A 482 5.55 -2.16 -14.67
N LYS A 483 5.49 -2.26 -15.99
CA LYS A 483 4.61 -3.18 -16.71
C LYS A 483 5.46 -4.13 -17.54
N LEU A 484 5.21 -5.42 -17.42
CA LEU A 484 5.84 -6.47 -18.22
C LEU A 484 4.76 -7.27 -18.93
N TRP A 485 4.76 -7.22 -20.26
CA TRP A 485 3.91 -8.01 -21.12
C TRP A 485 4.70 -9.16 -21.73
N VAL A 486 4.18 -10.38 -21.60
CA VAL A 486 4.79 -11.59 -22.14
C VAL A 486 3.74 -12.41 -22.86
N LYS A 487 3.98 -12.73 -24.13
CA LYS A 487 3.12 -13.60 -24.95
C LYS A 487 3.86 -14.83 -25.44
N ARG A 488 3.17 -15.97 -25.45
CA ARG A 488 3.67 -17.26 -25.95
C ARG A 488 2.57 -18.16 -26.45
N ALA A 489 2.97 -19.21 -27.18
CA ALA A 489 2.10 -20.33 -27.49
C ALA A 489 1.70 -21.12 -26.21
N LEU A 490 0.46 -21.63 -26.20
CA LEU A 490 -0.05 -22.49 -25.12
C LEU A 490 0.69 -23.83 -25.05
N LYS A 491 1.11 -24.34 -26.22
CA LYS A 491 1.88 -25.58 -26.37
C LYS A 491 3.18 -25.28 -27.09
N THR A 492 4.27 -25.90 -26.64
CA THR A 492 5.60 -25.76 -27.23
C THR A 492 6.17 -27.13 -27.58
N GLU A 493 7.22 -27.15 -28.40
CA GLU A 493 7.88 -28.39 -28.79
C GLU A 493 8.78 -28.95 -27.67
N ASP A 494 9.33 -28.08 -26.81
CA ASP A 494 10.13 -28.50 -25.65
C ASP A 494 9.23 -28.98 -24.50
N LYS A 495 9.41 -30.23 -24.10
CA LYS A 495 8.69 -30.86 -23.00
C LYS A 495 9.12 -30.34 -21.62
N LYS A 496 10.21 -29.58 -21.54
CA LYS A 496 10.66 -28.90 -20.32
C LYS A 496 9.88 -27.61 -20.06
N ASP A 497 9.22 -27.06 -21.08
CA ASP A 497 8.39 -25.88 -20.92
C ASP A 497 7.04 -26.24 -20.32
N LEU A 498 6.47 -25.27 -19.61
CA LEU A 498 5.09 -25.36 -19.16
C LEU A 498 4.14 -25.51 -20.35
N GLN A 499 3.32 -26.57 -20.34
CA GLN A 499 2.24 -26.76 -21.30
C GLN A 499 0.92 -26.31 -20.67
N LEU A 500 0.16 -25.46 -21.36
CA LEU A 500 -1.06 -24.87 -20.83
C LEU A 500 -2.31 -25.44 -21.51
N GLU A 501 -3.30 -25.82 -20.70
CA GLU A 501 -4.55 -26.40 -21.17
C GLU A 501 -5.76 -25.78 -20.44
N PRO A 502 -6.87 -25.48 -21.15
CA PRO A 502 -8.12 -25.00 -20.54
C PRO A 502 -8.62 -25.88 -19.39
N GLY A 503 -9.01 -25.23 -18.29
CA GLY A 503 -9.55 -25.89 -17.09
C GLY A 503 -8.53 -26.61 -16.20
N VAL A 504 -7.23 -26.54 -16.52
CA VAL A 504 -6.17 -27.04 -15.65
C VAL A 504 -5.74 -25.94 -14.67
N PHE A 505 -5.60 -26.31 -13.39
CA PHE A 505 -5.09 -25.44 -12.34
C PHE A 505 -3.57 -25.55 -12.30
N VAL A 506 -2.90 -24.46 -12.66
CA VAL A 506 -1.43 -24.41 -12.78
C VAL A 506 -0.86 -23.63 -11.60
N PRO A 507 0.04 -24.23 -10.79
CA PRO A 507 0.76 -23.50 -9.76
C PRO A 507 1.64 -22.41 -10.37
N ILE A 508 1.58 -21.21 -9.78
CA ILE A 508 2.38 -20.05 -10.16
C ILE A 508 2.94 -19.38 -8.90
N ALA A 509 4.19 -18.91 -8.96
CA ALA A 509 4.82 -18.14 -7.90
C ALA A 509 5.73 -17.06 -8.50
N PHE A 510 6.09 -16.07 -7.70
CA PHE A 510 6.87 -14.92 -8.15
C PHE A 510 8.09 -14.70 -7.27
N SER A 511 9.12 -14.10 -7.84
CA SER A 511 10.20 -13.45 -7.09
C SER A 511 10.52 -12.12 -7.75
N ALA A 512 10.79 -11.08 -6.97
CA ALA A 512 11.14 -9.77 -7.49
C ALA A 512 12.33 -9.19 -6.73
N TRP A 513 13.16 -8.43 -7.43
CA TRP A 513 14.35 -7.76 -6.92
C TRP A 513 14.20 -6.28 -7.18
N ASP A 514 14.41 -5.48 -6.15
CA ASP A 514 14.64 -4.03 -6.22
C ASP A 514 16.14 -3.79 -6.06
N GLY A 515 16.80 -3.44 -7.15
CA GLY A 515 18.25 -3.24 -7.18
C GLY A 515 18.68 -2.11 -6.24
N SER A 516 17.88 -1.04 -6.12
CA SER A 516 18.17 0.09 -5.24
C SER A 516 18.08 -0.26 -3.75
N ASN A 517 17.27 -1.26 -3.41
CA ASN A 517 17.19 -1.84 -2.06
C ASN A 517 18.28 -2.90 -1.80
N GLY A 518 19.22 -3.05 -2.75
CA GLY A 518 20.31 -4.00 -2.72
C GLY A 518 19.83 -5.44 -2.81
N ASP A 519 18.69 -5.71 -3.47
CA ASP A 519 18.26 -7.08 -3.75
C ASP A 519 19.16 -7.69 -4.82
N VAL A 520 19.65 -8.90 -4.55
CA VAL A 520 20.51 -9.67 -5.46
C VAL A 520 20.52 -11.14 -5.08
N ASP A 521 20.65 -12.01 -6.08
CA ASP A 521 20.68 -13.46 -5.90
C ASP A 521 19.50 -13.99 -5.07
N THR A 522 19.73 -14.41 -3.83
CA THR A 522 18.69 -14.92 -2.92
C THR A 522 18.03 -13.85 -2.07
N LYS A 523 18.64 -12.67 -1.95
CA LYS A 523 18.06 -11.51 -1.27
C LYS A 523 17.06 -10.87 -2.23
N ARG A 524 15.80 -11.23 -2.03
CA ARG A 524 14.68 -10.84 -2.89
C ARG A 524 13.36 -11.02 -2.18
N THR A 525 12.32 -10.48 -2.79
CA THR A 525 10.94 -10.75 -2.41
C THR A 525 10.40 -11.96 -3.17
N MET A 526 9.43 -12.66 -2.60
CA MET A 526 8.89 -13.88 -3.18
C MET A 526 7.48 -14.20 -2.70
N THR A 527 6.76 -15.03 -3.46
CA THR A 527 5.50 -15.64 -3.02
C THR A 527 5.69 -17.11 -2.67
N SER A 528 4.71 -17.66 -1.94
CA SER A 528 4.47 -19.11 -1.97
C SER A 528 3.74 -19.51 -3.27
N TRP A 529 3.29 -20.77 -3.37
CA TRP A 529 2.50 -21.21 -4.53
C TRP A 529 1.08 -20.65 -4.50
N TYR A 530 0.76 -19.86 -5.52
CA TYR A 530 -0.59 -19.54 -5.93
C TYR A 530 -1.01 -20.47 -7.05
N THR A 531 -2.20 -20.24 -7.60
CA THR A 531 -2.73 -21.01 -8.73
C THR A 531 -3.35 -20.06 -9.72
N PHE A 532 -3.22 -20.37 -11.01
CA PHE A 532 -4.00 -19.75 -12.07
C PHE A 532 -4.63 -20.81 -12.96
N THR A 533 -5.61 -20.43 -13.77
CA THR A 533 -6.24 -21.33 -14.73
C THR A 533 -6.71 -20.60 -15.97
N LEU A 534 -6.70 -21.28 -17.10
CA LEU A 534 -7.36 -20.83 -18.32
C LEU A 534 -8.85 -21.16 -18.22
N GLU A 535 -9.71 -20.14 -18.27
CA GLU A 535 -11.16 -20.36 -18.12
C GLU A 535 -11.69 -21.30 -19.20
N PRO A 536 -12.40 -22.39 -18.90
CA PRO A 536 -12.91 -23.28 -19.93
C PRO A 536 -13.78 -22.53 -20.95
N VAL A 537 -13.42 -22.61 -22.24
CA VAL A 537 -14.22 -21.98 -23.30
C VAL A 537 -15.66 -22.51 -23.22
N PRO A 538 -16.68 -21.65 -23.05
CA PRO A 538 -18.04 -22.11 -22.87
C PRO A 538 -18.52 -22.89 -24.09
N SER A 539 -18.61 -24.22 -23.96
CA SER A 539 -18.99 -25.06 -25.08
C SER A 539 -20.46 -24.79 -25.49
N SER A 540 -20.70 -24.54 -26.77
CA SER A 540 -22.06 -24.46 -27.35
C SER A 540 -22.88 -25.73 -27.09
N ARG A 541 -22.21 -26.85 -26.79
CA ARG A 541 -22.82 -28.13 -26.35
C ARG A 541 -23.79 -27.96 -25.19
N ARG A 542 -23.58 -26.99 -24.29
CA ARG A 542 -24.50 -26.70 -23.17
C ARG A 542 -25.85 -26.15 -23.62
N PHE A 543 -25.92 -25.55 -24.80
CA PHE A 543 -27.16 -25.06 -25.41
C PHE A 543 -27.74 -26.02 -26.44
N VAL A 544 -26.94 -26.97 -26.94
CA VAL A 544 -27.34 -27.93 -27.99
C VAL A 544 -27.82 -29.27 -27.42
N TYR A 545 -27.14 -29.81 -26.41
CA TYR A 545 -27.50 -31.12 -25.86
C TYR A 545 -28.80 -31.16 -25.06
N PRO A 546 -29.13 -30.17 -24.19
CA PRO A 546 -30.39 -30.24 -23.45
C PRO A 546 -31.64 -30.27 -24.37
N PRO A 547 -31.73 -29.46 -25.44
CA PRO A 547 -32.81 -29.58 -26.42
C PRO A 547 -32.84 -30.93 -27.13
N ILE A 548 -31.69 -31.47 -27.55
CA ILE A 548 -31.61 -32.78 -28.21
C ILE A 548 -32.06 -33.91 -27.27
N ILE A 549 -31.59 -33.92 -26.02
CA ILE A 549 -32.00 -34.89 -25.00
C ILE A 549 -33.50 -34.76 -24.72
N ALA A 550 -34.03 -33.55 -24.64
CA ALA A 550 -35.47 -33.32 -24.47
C ALA A 550 -36.27 -33.89 -25.65
N ILE A 551 -35.84 -33.65 -26.90
CA ILE A 551 -36.50 -34.19 -28.10
C ILE A 551 -36.46 -35.72 -28.12
N LEU A 552 -35.30 -36.32 -27.82
CA LEU A 552 -35.15 -37.78 -27.76
C LEU A 552 -36.00 -38.40 -26.65
N SER A 553 -36.07 -37.75 -25.49
CA SER A 553 -36.87 -38.21 -24.35
C SER A 553 -38.37 -38.14 -24.66
N VAL A 554 -38.82 -37.04 -25.28
CA VAL A 554 -40.21 -36.89 -25.75
C VAL A 554 -40.52 -37.94 -26.81
N GLY A 555 -39.63 -38.13 -27.79
CA GLY A 555 -39.77 -39.16 -28.83
C GLY A 555 -39.88 -40.58 -28.26
N LEU A 556 -39.05 -40.92 -27.26
CA LEU A 556 -39.11 -42.20 -26.56
C LEU A 556 -40.45 -42.39 -25.85
N LEU A 557 -40.94 -41.36 -25.15
CA LEU A 557 -42.23 -41.40 -24.44
C LEU A 557 -43.42 -41.56 -25.41
N PHE A 558 -43.41 -40.87 -26.55
CA PHE A 558 -44.42 -41.04 -27.59
C PHE A 558 -44.34 -42.43 -28.23
N GLY A 559 -43.14 -42.95 -28.47
CA GLY A 559 -42.91 -44.30 -28.98
C GLY A 559 -43.42 -45.37 -28.03
N LEU A 560 -43.11 -45.26 -26.73
CA LEU A 560 -43.62 -46.13 -25.67
C LEU A 560 -45.14 -46.09 -25.59
N ARG A 561 -45.74 -44.89 -25.64
CA ARG A 561 -47.19 -44.72 -25.66
C ARG A 561 -47.83 -45.42 -26.86
N ALA A 562 -47.30 -45.22 -28.07
CA ALA A 562 -47.80 -45.84 -29.29
C ALA A 562 -47.64 -47.38 -29.26
N PHE A 563 -46.53 -47.87 -28.70
CA PHE A 563 -46.29 -49.31 -28.52
C PHE A 563 -47.30 -49.94 -27.56
N VAL A 564 -47.55 -49.31 -26.40
CA VAL A 564 -48.55 -49.76 -25.42
C VAL A 564 -49.96 -49.72 -26.02
N GLN A 565 -50.30 -48.66 -26.76
CA GLN A 565 -51.60 -48.55 -27.44
C GLN A 565 -51.79 -49.66 -28.49
N ARG A 566 -50.79 -49.93 -29.34
CA ARG A 566 -50.85 -51.02 -30.33
C ARG A 566 -51.02 -52.38 -29.68
N ARG A 567 -50.24 -52.65 -28.62
CA ARG A 567 -50.33 -53.92 -27.89
C ARG A 567 -51.73 -54.12 -27.29
N ASN A 568 -52.33 -53.08 -26.74
CA ASN A 568 -53.67 -53.15 -26.13
C ASN A 568 -54.81 -53.23 -27.17
N THR A 569 -54.56 -52.88 -28.44
CA THR A 569 -55.54 -53.03 -29.54
C THR A 569 -55.48 -54.38 -30.25
N GLU A 570 -54.44 -55.19 -30.04
CA GLU A 570 -54.32 -56.55 -30.60
C GLU A 570 -54.92 -57.64 -29.67
N ASP A 571 -55.31 -57.27 -28.44
CA ASP A 571 -55.96 -58.14 -27.44
C ASP A 571 -57.50 -57.96 -27.36
N VAL A 572 -58.11 -57.32 -28.36
CA VAL A 572 -59.59 -57.17 -28.54
C VAL A 572 -59.98 -57.70 -29.91
#